data_AF-A0AAI9BYG1-F1
#
_entry.id   AF-A0AAI9BYG1-F1
#
_cell.length_a   1.000
_cell.length_b   1.000
_cell.length_c   1.000
_cell.angle_alpha   90.00
_cell.angle_beta   90.00
_cell.angle_gamma   90.00
#
_symmetry.space_group_name_H-M   'P 1'
#
loop_
_entity.id
_entity.type
_entity.pdbx_description
1 polymer ?
#
loop_
_entity_poly.entity_id
_entity_poly.type
_entity_poly.pdbx_seq_one_letter_code
_entity_poly.pdbx_strand_id
1 'polypeptide(L)'
;MRDDQRQRLADISEALAEVAIRDADPANWTAANKPLCDMTKEERGDAAWCRKTAVQSVALLGRLQQILRDTGGGKPGDDDPESDIKRAEKEANRLLERIGARTDGNA
;
A
#
# COMPACT_ATOMS: atom_id res chain seq x y z
N MET A 1 -2.35 -22.99 1.36
CA MET A 1 -1.52 -22.98 0.14
C MET A 1 -0.23 -23.75 0.44
N ARG A 2 0.46 -24.37 -0.53
CA ARG A 2 1.80 -24.93 -0.24
C ARG A 2 2.85 -23.82 -0.19
N ASP A 3 3.98 -24.05 0.47
CA ASP A 3 5.00 -23.01 0.65
C ASP A 3 5.70 -22.64 -0.67
N ASP A 4 5.94 -23.62 -1.55
CA ASP A 4 6.46 -23.37 -2.91
C ASP A 4 5.53 -22.46 -3.73
N GLN A 5 4.21 -22.66 -3.58
CA GLN A 5 3.20 -21.86 -4.26
C GLN A 5 3.12 -20.45 -3.69
N ARG A 6 3.23 -20.31 -2.36
CA ARG A 6 3.24 -19.00 -1.69
C ARG A 6 4.44 -18.16 -2.13
N GLN A 7 5.63 -18.74 -2.14
CA GLN A 7 6.83 -18.04 -2.59
C GLN A 7 6.70 -17.56 -4.04
N ARG A 8 6.23 -18.43 -4.94
CA ARG A 8 6.00 -18.05 -6.34
C ARG A 8 4.98 -16.93 -6.49
N LEU A 9 3.91 -16.92 -5.69
CA LEU A 9 2.94 -15.84 -5.70
C LEU A 9 3.52 -14.53 -5.15
N ALA A 10 4.44 -14.58 -4.17
CA ALA A 10 5.15 -13.41 -3.68
C ALA A 10 6.06 -12.83 -4.78
N ASP A 11 6.83 -13.67 -5.47
CA ASP A 11 7.69 -13.23 -6.58
C ASP A 11 6.86 -12.61 -7.73
N ILE A 12 5.70 -13.21 -8.04
CA ILE A 12 4.75 -12.65 -9.03
C ILE A 12 4.17 -11.32 -8.53
N SER A 13 3.90 -11.18 -7.23
CA SER A 13 3.38 -9.94 -6.66
C SER A 13 4.37 -8.78 -6.82
N GLU A 14 5.66 -9.02 -6.60
CA GLU A 14 6.71 -8.02 -6.83
C GLU A 14 6.81 -7.64 -8.31
N ALA A 15 6.85 -8.64 -9.21
CA ALA A 15 6.89 -8.38 -10.65
C ALA A 15 5.64 -7.64 -11.16
N LEU A 16 4.47 -7.95 -10.60
CA LEU A 16 3.21 -7.30 -10.95
C LEU A 16 3.13 -5.87 -10.39
N ALA A 17 3.82 -5.57 -9.28
CA ALA A 17 3.91 -4.20 -8.77
C ALA A 17 4.59 -3.28 -9.79
N GLU A 18 5.70 -3.71 -10.40
CA GLU A 18 6.37 -2.95 -11.47
C GLU A 18 5.46 -2.72 -12.68
N VAL A 19 4.68 -3.74 -13.08
CA VAL A 19 3.70 -3.60 -14.17
C VAL A 19 2.60 -2.61 -13.78
N ALA A 20 2.06 -2.71 -12.57
CA ALA A 20 1.02 -1.80 -12.09
C ALA A 20 1.51 -0.35 -12.03
N ILE A 21 2.75 -0.12 -11.59
CA ILE A 21 3.38 1.20 -11.59
C ILE A 21 3.50 1.75 -13.01
N ARG A 22 4.06 0.95 -13.93
CA ARG A 22 4.24 1.38 -15.33
C ARG A 22 2.90 1.68 -16.01
N ASP A 23 1.91 0.80 -15.83
CA ASP A 23 0.61 0.95 -16.47
C ASP A 23 -0.19 2.12 -15.87
N ALA A 24 -0.02 2.40 -14.57
CA ALA A 24 -0.67 3.51 -13.89
C ALA A 24 -0.05 4.88 -14.17
N ASP A 25 1.19 4.92 -14.67
CA ASP A 25 1.85 6.17 -15.03
C ASP A 25 1.20 6.83 -16.26
N PRO A 26 0.56 8.00 -16.12
CA PRO A 26 -0.07 8.70 -17.23
C PRO A 26 0.91 9.11 -18.34
N ALA A 27 2.22 9.20 -18.03
CA ALA A 27 3.24 9.48 -19.05
C ALA A 27 3.36 8.35 -20.08
N ASN A 28 2.97 7.12 -19.74
CA ASN A 28 2.98 5.96 -20.63
C ASN A 28 1.68 5.79 -21.42
N TRP A 29 0.68 6.66 -21.24
CA TRP A 29 -0.62 6.52 -21.89
C TRP A 29 -0.63 7.11 -23.31
N THR A 30 -1.49 6.56 -24.17
CA THR A 30 -1.73 7.14 -25.49
C THR A 30 -2.19 8.59 -25.37
N ALA A 31 -1.61 9.45 -26.21
CA ALA A 31 -1.83 10.89 -26.22
C ALA A 31 -1.56 11.57 -24.86
N ALA A 32 -0.55 11.09 -24.12
CA ALA A 32 -0.04 11.77 -22.93
C ALA A 32 0.21 13.26 -23.22
N ASN A 33 -0.23 14.13 -22.29
CA ASN A 33 -0.14 15.59 -22.38
C ASN A 33 -1.03 16.27 -23.42
N LYS A 34 -1.88 15.54 -24.14
CA LYS A 34 -2.87 16.12 -25.06
C LYS A 34 -4.22 16.30 -24.34
N PRO A 35 -4.88 17.46 -24.40
CA PRO A 35 -6.22 17.60 -23.84
C PRO A 35 -7.25 16.80 -24.67
N LEU A 36 -8.33 16.32 -24.04
CA LEU A 36 -9.33 15.46 -24.68
C LEU A 36 -9.97 16.07 -25.93
N CYS A 37 -10.09 17.40 -26.00
CA CYS A 37 -10.64 18.10 -27.16
C CYS A 37 -9.75 18.01 -28.40
N ASP A 38 -8.45 17.83 -28.20
CA ASP A 38 -7.46 17.78 -29.29
C ASP A 38 -7.22 16.33 -29.73
N MET A 39 -7.70 15.35 -28.95
CA MET A 39 -7.54 13.94 -29.27
C MET A 39 -8.44 13.50 -30.44
N THR A 40 -7.89 12.70 -31.34
CA THR A 40 -8.68 11.98 -32.34
C THR A 40 -9.62 10.97 -31.68
N LYS A 41 -10.58 10.44 -32.44
CA LYS A 41 -11.46 9.37 -31.93
C LYS A 41 -10.67 8.13 -31.52
N GLU A 42 -9.64 7.78 -32.28
CA GLU A 42 -8.76 6.64 -32.03
C GLU A 42 -7.92 6.86 -30.77
N GLU A 43 -7.24 8.01 -30.65
CA GLU A 43 -6.46 8.38 -29.47
C GLU A 43 -7.30 8.31 -28.18
N ARG A 44 -8.57 8.76 -28.23
CA ARG A 44 -9.47 8.65 -27.06
C ARG A 44 -9.79 7.20 -26.70
N GLY A 45 -10.00 6.34 -27.70
CA GLY A 45 -10.25 4.91 -27.50
C GLY A 45 -9.05 4.23 -26.86
N ASP A 46 -7.86 4.47 -27.40
CA ASP A 46 -6.61 3.90 -26.90
C ASP A 46 -6.26 4.44 -25.51
N ALA A 47 -6.42 5.74 -25.27
CA ALA A 47 -6.20 6.32 -23.94
C ALA A 47 -7.18 5.74 -22.90
N ALA A 48 -8.43 5.45 -23.28
CA ALA A 48 -9.38 4.77 -22.41
C ALA A 48 -8.94 3.33 -22.12
N TRP A 49 -8.34 2.65 -23.09
CA TRP A 49 -7.75 1.34 -22.92
C TRP A 49 -6.56 1.35 -21.95
N CYS A 50 -5.64 2.33 -22.06
CA CYS A 50 -4.54 2.50 -21.12
C CYS A 50 -5.06 2.65 -19.68
N ARG A 51 -6.03 3.53 -19.45
CA ARG A 51 -6.65 3.74 -18.12
C ARG A 51 -7.32 2.48 -17.57
N LYS A 52 -8.01 1.72 -18.42
CA LYS A 52 -8.63 0.46 -18.01
C LYS A 52 -7.57 -0.57 -17.60
N THR A 53 -6.51 -0.70 -18.40
CA THR A 53 -5.39 -1.60 -18.12
C THR A 53 -4.74 -1.25 -16.77
N ALA A 54 -4.49 0.04 -16.51
CA ALA A 54 -3.96 0.52 -15.23
C ALA A 54 -4.83 0.11 -14.03
N VAL A 55 -6.15 0.30 -14.12
CA VAL A 55 -7.08 -0.13 -13.05
C VAL A 55 -7.04 -1.64 -12.86
N GLN A 56 -6.98 -2.40 -13.96
CA GLN A 56 -6.97 -3.86 -13.91
C GLN A 56 -5.67 -4.41 -13.31
N SER A 57 -4.51 -3.85 -13.64
CA SER A 57 -3.22 -4.30 -13.09
C SER A 57 -3.10 -3.99 -11.59
N VAL A 58 -3.52 -2.80 -11.15
CA VAL A 58 -3.60 -2.44 -9.73
C VAL A 58 -4.58 -3.34 -8.97
N ALA A 59 -5.76 -3.60 -9.54
CA ALA A 59 -6.74 -4.49 -8.91
C ALA A 59 -6.23 -5.93 -8.78
N LEU A 60 -5.53 -6.43 -9.80
CA LEU A 60 -4.92 -7.76 -9.78
C LEU A 60 -3.84 -7.85 -8.71
N LEU A 61 -2.98 -6.83 -8.60
CA LEU A 61 -1.96 -6.74 -7.55
C LEU A 61 -2.59 -6.75 -6.17
N GLY A 62 -3.59 -5.90 -5.92
CA GLY A 62 -4.29 -5.86 -4.63
C GLY A 62 -4.93 -7.19 -4.26
N ARG A 63 -5.51 -7.90 -5.25
CA ARG A 63 -6.07 -9.24 -5.04
C ARG A 63 -5.00 -10.27 -4.72
N LEU A 64 -3.85 -10.23 -5.39
CA LEU A 64 -2.75 -11.16 -5.15
C LEU A 64 -2.14 -10.95 -3.75
N GLN A 65 -1.90 -9.70 -3.37
CA GLN A 65 -1.45 -9.34 -2.03
C GLN A 65 -2.46 -9.77 -0.95
N GLN A 66 -3.76 -9.65 -1.22
CA GLN A 66 -4.79 -10.17 -0.31
C GLN A 66 -4.67 -11.69 -0.13
N ILE A 67 -4.54 -12.45 -1.22
CA ILE A 67 -4.36 -13.92 -1.15
C ILE A 67 -3.10 -14.27 -0.33
N LEU A 68 -1.99 -13.54 -0.52
CA LEU A 68 -0.76 -13.77 0.23
C LEU A 68 -0.94 -13.48 1.73
N ARG A 69 -1.67 -12.43 2.11
CA ARG A 69 -2.02 -12.17 3.52
C ARG A 69 -2.90 -13.26 4.10
N ASP A 70 -3.98 -13.60 3.41
CA ASP A 70 -4.99 -14.57 3.88
C ASP A 70 -4.42 -15.99 4.01
N THR A 71 -3.43 -16.32 3.18
CA THR A 71 -2.79 -17.65 3.18
C THR A 71 -1.43 -17.69 3.87
N GLY A 72 -0.86 -16.55 4.23
CA GLY A 72 0.48 -16.43 4.80
C GLY A 72 0.62 -16.95 6.23
N GLY A 73 -0.48 -17.25 6.93
CA GLY A 73 -0.43 -17.87 8.26
C GLY A 73 0.23 -16.99 9.34
N GLY A 74 0.53 -15.73 9.05
CA GLY A 74 0.70 -14.74 10.11
C GLY A 74 -0.66 -14.55 10.73
N LYS A 75 -0.78 -14.79 12.05
CA LYS A 75 -1.85 -14.13 12.80
C LYS A 75 -1.88 -12.67 12.34
N PRO A 76 -3.05 -12.06 12.06
CA PRO A 76 -3.11 -10.60 12.10
C PRO A 76 -2.39 -10.21 13.38
N GLY A 77 -1.41 -9.31 13.29
CA GLY A 77 -0.41 -9.12 14.34
C GLY A 77 -1.04 -9.22 15.73
N ASP A 78 -0.29 -9.74 16.69
CA ASP A 78 -0.53 -9.41 18.09
C ASP A 78 -0.33 -7.88 18.33
N ASP A 79 -0.72 -7.02 17.39
CA ASP A 79 -1.20 -5.67 17.63
C ASP A 79 -2.59 -5.82 18.28
N ASP A 80 -2.61 -6.49 19.44
CA ASP A 80 -3.66 -6.27 20.41
C ASP A 80 -3.69 -4.75 20.62
N PRO A 81 -4.78 -4.05 20.26
CA PRO A 81 -4.87 -2.61 20.44
C PRO A 81 -4.55 -2.23 21.88
N GLU A 82 -4.80 -3.13 22.83
CA GLU A 82 -4.48 -2.96 24.23
C GLU A 82 -2.97 -2.97 24.52
N SER A 83 -2.18 -3.72 23.76
CA SER A 83 -0.70 -3.72 23.88
C SER A 83 -0.09 -2.40 23.40
N ASP A 84 -0.64 -1.81 22.34
CA ASP A 84 -0.23 -0.51 21.80
C ASP A 84 -0.67 0.63 22.73
N ILE A 85 -1.88 0.55 23.29
CA ILE A 85 -2.36 1.48 24.32
C ILE A 85 -1.45 1.42 25.55
N LYS A 86 -1.12 0.22 26.06
CA LYS A 86 -0.21 0.06 27.22
C LYS A 86 1.17 0.62 26.95
N ARG A 87 1.69 0.49 25.73
CA ARG A 87 2.99 1.07 25.34
C ARG A 87 2.92 2.60 25.34
N ALA A 88 1.87 3.17 24.74
CA ALA A 88 1.63 4.61 24.72
C ALA A 88 1.41 5.19 26.13
N GLU A 89 0.64 4.51 26.99
CA GLU A 89 0.41 4.91 28.38
C GLU A 89 1.71 4.91 29.18
N LYS A 90 2.55 3.89 29.01
CA LYS A 90 3.85 3.80 29.69
C LYS A 90 4.81 4.91 29.25
N GLU A 91 4.80 5.27 27.98
CA GLU A 91 5.59 6.39 27.45
C GLU A 91 5.08 7.74 27.96
N ALA A 92 3.75 7.94 27.99
CA ALA A 92 3.13 9.13 28.55
C ALA A 92 3.45 9.28 30.05
N ASN A 93 3.36 8.19 30.83
CA ASN A 93 3.64 8.23 32.26
C ASN A 93 5.10 8.54 32.56
N ARG A 94 6.04 8.01 31.76
CA ARG A 94 7.47 8.36 31.85
C ARG A 94 7.73 9.84 31.55
N LEU A 95 6.99 10.43 30.61
CA LEU A 95 7.11 11.85 30.29
C LEU A 95 6.56 12.71 31.42
N LEU A 96 5.42 12.34 31.99
CA LEU A 96 4.82 13.02 33.14
C LEU A 96 5.70 12.92 34.39
N GLU A 97 6.28 11.76 34.69
CA GLU A 97 7.26 11.60 35.78
C GLU A 97 8.49 12.48 35.57
N ARG A 98 8.98 12.60 34.33
CA ARG A 98 10.12 13.48 34.01
C ARG A 98 9.78 14.97 34.16
N ILE A 99 8.54 15.35 33.92
CA ILE A 99 8.06 16.73 34.10
C ILE A 99 7.78 17.01 35.58
N GLY A 100 7.13 16.08 36.29
CA GLY A 100 6.84 16.17 37.73
C GLY A 100 8.09 16.19 38.60
N ALA A 101 9.09 15.35 38.29
CA ALA A 101 10.38 15.36 38.98
C ALA A 101 11.18 16.66 38.74
N ARG A 102 10.86 17.42 37.67
CA ARG A 102 11.48 18.70 37.35
C ARG A 102 10.82 19.87 38.05
N THR A 103 9.54 19.75 38.44
CA THR A 103 8.81 20.76 39.21
C THR A 103 9.07 20.68 40.71
N ASP A 104 9.38 19.50 41.25
CA ASP A 104 9.64 19.32 42.69
C ASP A 104 11.11 19.57 43.11
N GLY A 105 12.02 19.77 42.15
CA GLY A 105 13.45 20.03 42.38
C GLY A 105 13.88 21.49 42.26
N ASN A 106 12.94 22.43 42.13
CA ASN A 106 13.22 23.87 42.03
C ASN A 106 12.35 24.66 43.04
N ALA A 107 12.48 24.29 44.31
CA ALA A 107 12.06 25.07 45.48
C ALA A 107 13.26 25.24 46.42
#